data_AF-A0A3A1QP46-F1
#
_entry.id   AF-A0A3A1QP46-F1
#
_cell.length_a   1.000
_cell.length_b   1.000
_cell.length_c   1.000
_cell.angle_alpha   90.00
_cell.angle_beta   90.00
_cell.angle_gamma   90.00
#
_symmetry.space_group_name_H-M   'P 1'
#
loop_
_entity.id
_entity.type
_entity.pdbx_description
1 polymer ?
#
loop_
_entity_poly.entity_id
_entity_poly.type
_entity_poly.pdbx_seq_one_letter_code
_entity_poly.pdbx_strand_id
1 'polypeptide(L)'
;MKKAEFHTMIKSSYPFDHLSDDQLEHLVSHAQFKRFAKNEFIFHEKESEEELDVYFLISGTAKNVLHRPSGKQVSLRYYYPGDLVGLMILWTSGDMSFSVQAIEECTLFRFNKEVFFDMLTNNKDFSQIIFESVGNRMKTLYDEIKYKESQEEAADLSLFRTRVNILMESPATLTKKATMEEAAQRMLDEQVEAIVVTDEDAALRGIVTQTDILRYLTSSKDAPSVSQWMNNKPYWVRDESFAYEALSLFKYEGAKYVPVLRNGIVVGLLTGLSFVNIHDSSYLDLSYSITSASSTDDLIALSPIENKTFTSFISNLLDQDSFAYNVSEVLTNYNDRLYRKVIMLSEAEMAAEGYGSPPVNYCFIVMGSQGRSEQSFNTDQDNGIIISDYDHFEDTAMVENYFKLFTGKINTKLTLCGFHECTGGIMAKEPKWRKSYTEWLKAIDDWLFEIDAEEIQSFTMFYDFRPIFGDYSLAEDIRGYIAKKAQKSQNLQQLLRKDAIRFRIPVNALGRINLKGRNKRFNIKKAGLMQIVNMVRIHSIKHGIKEVNTIHRLDALKERKIFHPRDAENAKTALHYLLYYRLNQNLSELAENRELTNELPVDRISKEDRRKLKEALQIANRMQQVMEISFNRNRVV
;
A
#
# COMPACT_ATOMS: atom_id res chain seq x y z
N MET A 1 -22.16 22.16 -49.98
CA MET A 1 -23.24 22.61 -49.08
C MET A 1 -23.74 23.95 -49.57
N LYS A 2 -25.06 24.19 -49.60
CA LYS A 2 -25.61 25.51 -49.96
C LYS A 2 -25.55 26.46 -48.75
N LYS A 3 -25.36 27.77 -48.95
CA LYS A 3 -25.28 28.79 -47.88
C LYS A 3 -26.45 28.74 -46.88
N ALA A 4 -27.64 28.33 -47.34
CA ALA A 4 -28.82 28.15 -46.49
C ALA A 4 -28.69 26.97 -45.50
N GLU A 5 -28.14 25.83 -45.92
CA GLU A 5 -27.91 24.66 -45.05
C GLU A 5 -26.82 24.97 -43.99
N PHE A 6 -25.83 25.78 -44.37
CA PHE A 6 -24.77 26.28 -43.49
C PHE A 6 -25.33 27.14 -42.36
N HIS A 7 -26.19 28.10 -42.69
CA HIS A 7 -26.80 29.00 -41.73
C HIS A 7 -27.67 28.24 -40.73
N THR A 8 -28.50 27.30 -41.20
CA THR A 8 -29.35 26.49 -40.32
C THR A 8 -28.53 25.64 -39.35
N MET A 9 -27.44 25.02 -39.81
CA MET A 9 -26.60 24.17 -38.96
C MET A 9 -25.84 24.95 -37.88
N ILE A 10 -25.28 26.12 -38.21
CA ILE A 10 -24.65 26.99 -37.21
C ILE A 10 -25.70 27.52 -36.23
N LYS A 11 -26.87 27.98 -36.71
CA LYS A 11 -27.94 28.51 -35.84
C LYS A 11 -28.40 27.51 -34.77
N SER A 12 -28.36 26.21 -35.09
CA SER A 12 -28.72 25.14 -34.16
C SER A 12 -27.56 24.63 -33.29
N SER A 13 -26.35 25.17 -33.47
CA SER A 13 -25.14 24.71 -32.78
C SER A 13 -24.76 25.67 -31.67
N TYR A 14 -24.62 25.16 -30.45
CA TYR A 14 -24.03 25.93 -29.35
C TYR A 14 -22.56 26.26 -29.68
N PRO A 15 -22.08 27.50 -29.45
CA PRO A 15 -22.75 28.63 -28.78
C PRO A 15 -23.43 29.64 -29.71
N PHE A 16 -23.59 29.33 -31.00
CA PHE A 16 -24.06 30.28 -32.02
C PHE A 16 -25.58 30.49 -32.05
N ASP A 17 -26.34 29.65 -31.33
CA ASP A 17 -27.77 29.80 -31.09
C ASP A 17 -28.13 31.06 -30.28
N HIS A 18 -27.13 31.69 -29.64
CA HIS A 18 -27.24 32.96 -28.92
C HIS A 18 -26.97 34.22 -29.75
N LEU A 19 -26.63 34.08 -31.04
CA LEU A 19 -26.46 35.21 -31.95
C LEU A 19 -27.82 35.63 -32.55
N SER A 20 -28.03 36.94 -32.75
CA SER A 20 -29.19 37.40 -33.53
C SER A 20 -29.06 36.97 -35.00
N ASP A 21 -30.17 36.94 -35.74
CA ASP A 21 -30.14 36.56 -37.16
C ASP A 21 -29.19 37.43 -37.99
N ASP A 22 -29.13 38.74 -37.73
CA ASP A 22 -28.22 39.67 -38.42
C ASP A 22 -26.75 39.40 -38.06
N GLN A 23 -26.46 39.11 -36.78
CA GLN A 23 -25.11 38.80 -36.30
C GLN A 23 -24.62 37.46 -36.86
N LEU A 24 -25.50 36.46 -36.86
CA LEU A 24 -25.21 35.15 -37.41
C LEU A 24 -24.99 35.24 -38.93
N GLU A 25 -25.81 35.99 -39.65
CA GLU A 25 -25.62 36.20 -41.08
C GLU A 25 -24.30 36.91 -41.38
N HIS A 26 -23.92 37.90 -40.57
CA HIS A 26 -22.63 38.57 -40.68
C HIS A 26 -21.45 37.60 -40.48
N LEU A 27 -21.48 36.80 -39.41
CA LEU A 27 -20.45 35.80 -39.11
C LEU A 27 -20.35 34.72 -40.21
N VAL A 28 -21.50 34.17 -40.62
CA VAL A 28 -21.60 33.13 -41.66
C VAL A 28 -21.15 33.66 -43.02
N SER A 29 -21.41 34.92 -43.35
CA SER A 29 -21.02 35.51 -44.64
C SER A 29 -19.50 35.60 -44.83
N HIS A 30 -18.74 35.60 -43.74
CA HIS A 30 -17.27 35.62 -43.72
C HIS A 30 -16.65 34.27 -43.33
N ALA A 31 -17.46 33.22 -43.18
CA ALA A 31 -16.99 31.90 -42.78
C ALA A 31 -16.65 31.04 -44.00
N GLN A 32 -15.61 30.20 -43.88
CA GLN A 32 -15.19 29.26 -44.91
C GLN A 32 -15.35 27.82 -44.43
N PHE A 33 -15.85 26.97 -45.31
CA PHE A 33 -15.86 25.53 -45.08
C PHE A 33 -14.51 24.92 -45.46
N LYS A 34 -13.88 24.20 -44.53
CA LYS A 34 -12.57 23.58 -44.73
C LYS A 34 -12.65 22.09 -44.39
N ARG A 35 -11.94 21.28 -45.17
CA ARG A 35 -11.72 19.86 -44.91
C ARG A 35 -10.23 19.63 -44.75
N PHE A 36 -9.87 18.83 -43.75
CA PHE A 36 -8.50 18.47 -43.43
C PHE A 36 -8.40 16.95 -43.42
N ALA A 37 -7.43 16.41 -44.14
CA ALA A 37 -7.16 14.98 -44.15
C ALA A 37 -6.48 14.53 -42.85
N LYS A 38 -6.47 13.22 -42.61
CA LYS A 38 -5.72 12.63 -41.49
C LYS A 38 -4.26 13.09 -41.51
N ASN A 39 -3.77 13.52 -40.35
CA ASN A 39 -2.44 14.08 -40.10
C ASN A 39 -2.18 15.48 -40.70
N GLU A 40 -3.17 16.11 -41.35
CA GLU A 40 -3.07 17.49 -41.81
C GLU A 40 -3.20 18.46 -40.63
N PHE A 41 -2.44 19.55 -40.66
CA PHE A 41 -2.53 20.60 -39.64
C PHE A 41 -3.71 21.52 -39.95
N ILE A 42 -4.55 21.74 -38.94
CA ILE A 42 -5.59 22.77 -38.96
C ILE A 42 -4.93 24.15 -38.82
N PHE A 43 -3.92 24.24 -37.96
CA PHE A 43 -2.93 25.31 -37.95
C PHE A 43 -1.62 24.82 -37.31
N HIS A 44 -0.51 25.44 -37.69
CA HIS A 44 0.82 25.13 -37.17
C HIS A 44 1.35 26.26 -36.26
N GLU A 45 2.15 25.90 -35.24
CA GLU A 45 2.79 26.84 -34.28
C GLU A 45 3.77 27.85 -34.91
N LYS A 46 4.01 27.74 -36.22
CA LYS A 46 4.92 28.60 -36.98
C LYS A 46 4.17 29.54 -37.94
N GLU A 47 2.84 29.39 -38.03
CA GLU A 47 1.99 30.34 -38.75
C GLU A 47 1.95 31.64 -37.97
N SER A 48 1.93 32.76 -38.69
CA SER A 48 1.90 34.08 -38.06
C SER A 48 0.55 34.33 -37.37
N GLU A 49 0.53 35.14 -36.32
CA GLU A 49 -0.71 35.52 -35.61
C GLU A 49 -1.75 36.18 -36.55
N GLU A 50 -1.30 36.76 -37.67
CA GLU A 50 -2.14 37.36 -38.70
C GLU A 50 -2.89 36.32 -39.56
N GLU A 51 -2.37 35.10 -39.68
CA GLU A 51 -2.92 34.04 -40.54
C GLU A 51 -3.88 33.08 -39.83
N LEU A 52 -3.85 33.10 -38.49
CA LEU A 52 -4.59 32.21 -37.63
C LEU A 52 -6.02 32.69 -37.40
N ASP A 53 -6.96 31.76 -37.54
CA ASP A 53 -8.39 32.01 -37.43
C ASP A 53 -9.05 31.06 -36.40
N VAL A 54 -10.30 31.33 -36.06
CA VAL A 54 -11.08 30.48 -35.15
C VAL A 54 -11.77 29.40 -35.97
N TYR A 55 -11.70 28.15 -35.54
CA TYR A 55 -12.34 27.04 -36.23
C TYR A 55 -13.40 26.38 -35.36
N PHE A 56 -14.51 25.96 -35.95
CA PHE A 56 -15.54 25.15 -35.32
C PHE A 56 -15.61 23.78 -35.98
N LEU A 57 -15.37 22.73 -35.19
CA LEU A 57 -15.28 21.36 -35.67
C LEU A 57 -16.68 20.75 -35.84
N ILE A 58 -17.00 20.30 -37.06
CA ILE A 58 -18.31 19.73 -37.42
C ILE A 58 -18.28 18.20 -37.40
N SER A 59 -17.21 17.61 -37.90
CA SER A 59 -17.02 16.17 -37.92
C SER A 59 -15.53 15.82 -37.92
N GLY A 60 -15.22 14.62 -37.42
CA GLY A 60 -13.84 14.17 -37.21
C GLY A 60 -13.29 14.58 -35.85
N THR A 61 -12.03 14.22 -35.62
CA THR A 61 -11.32 14.44 -34.34
C THR A 61 -9.95 15.06 -34.61
N ALA A 62 -9.58 16.10 -33.86
CA ALA A 62 -8.26 16.73 -33.94
C ALA A 62 -7.54 16.69 -32.59
N LYS A 63 -6.24 16.90 -32.57
CA LYS A 63 -5.42 16.99 -31.35
C LYS A 63 -4.49 18.18 -31.40
N ASN A 64 -4.15 18.71 -30.24
CA ASN A 64 -3.00 19.60 -30.17
C ASN A 64 -1.68 18.81 -30.21
N VAL A 65 -0.64 19.51 -30.64
CA VAL A 65 0.70 18.98 -30.83
C VAL A 65 1.67 20.01 -30.28
N LEU A 66 2.42 19.62 -29.25
CA LEU A 66 3.50 20.40 -28.68
C LEU A 66 4.83 19.65 -28.87
N HIS A 67 5.84 20.34 -29.37
CA HIS A 67 7.21 19.83 -29.42
C HIS A 67 7.97 20.25 -28.17
N ARG A 68 8.47 19.28 -27.39
CA ARG A 68 9.40 19.58 -26.30
C ARG A 68 10.79 19.91 -26.86
N PRO A 69 11.65 20.63 -26.10
CA PRO A 69 13.05 20.84 -26.48
C PRO A 69 13.83 19.54 -26.75
N SER A 70 13.39 18.41 -26.18
CA SER A 70 13.95 17.08 -26.45
C SER A 70 13.55 16.46 -27.79
N GLY A 71 12.73 17.14 -28.59
CA GLY A 71 12.19 16.63 -29.87
C GLY A 71 10.98 15.68 -29.72
N LYS A 72 10.54 15.36 -28.50
CA LYS A 72 9.36 14.52 -28.26
C LYS A 72 8.07 15.30 -28.52
N GLN A 73 7.20 14.74 -29.36
CA GLN A 73 5.85 15.23 -29.60
C GLN A 73 4.93 14.81 -28.44
N VAL A 74 4.17 15.75 -27.88
CA VAL A 74 3.17 15.49 -26.84
C VAL A 74 1.83 16.07 -27.28
N SER A 75 0.77 15.29 -27.10
CA SER A 75 -0.60 15.75 -27.23
C SER A 75 -1.22 15.88 -25.85
N LEU A 76 -1.72 17.07 -25.53
CA LEU A 76 -2.33 17.39 -24.25
C LEU A 76 -3.86 17.43 -24.34
N ARG A 77 -4.41 17.57 -25.56
CA ARG A 77 -5.84 17.76 -25.79
C ARG A 77 -6.31 17.19 -27.12
N TYR A 78 -7.54 16.69 -27.11
CA TYR A 78 -8.31 16.27 -28.26
C TYR A 78 -9.51 17.22 -28.45
N TYR A 79 -9.91 17.44 -29.70
CA TYR A 79 -11.04 18.26 -30.11
C TYR A 79 -12.05 17.38 -30.83
N TYR A 80 -13.33 17.53 -30.48
CA TYR A 80 -14.46 16.75 -30.99
C TYR A 80 -15.48 17.64 -31.69
N PRO A 81 -16.43 17.06 -32.46
CA PRO A 81 -17.52 17.83 -33.06
C PRO A 81 -18.26 18.71 -32.03
N GLY A 82 -18.41 19.99 -32.35
CA GLY A 82 -18.92 21.02 -31.45
C GLY A 82 -17.83 21.85 -30.75
N ASP A 83 -16.55 21.48 -30.85
CA ASP A 83 -15.47 22.26 -30.25
C ASP A 83 -15.03 23.45 -31.10
N LEU A 84 -14.72 24.55 -30.40
CA LEU A 84 -14.00 25.70 -30.94
C LEU A 84 -12.48 25.55 -30.74
N VAL A 85 -11.78 25.54 -31.86
CA VAL A 85 -10.32 25.46 -32.02
C VAL A 85 -9.78 26.86 -32.30
N GLY A 86 -8.64 27.21 -31.70
CA GLY A 86 -7.97 28.49 -31.95
C GLY A 86 -8.46 29.66 -31.08
N LEU A 87 -9.40 29.48 -30.15
CA LEU A 87 -9.94 30.58 -29.32
C LEU A 87 -8.89 31.38 -28.53
N MET A 88 -7.77 30.78 -28.16
CA MET A 88 -6.74 31.46 -27.37
C MET A 88 -6.12 32.66 -28.11
N ILE A 89 -6.12 32.64 -29.44
CA ILE A 89 -5.57 33.73 -30.24
C ILE A 89 -6.33 35.06 -30.04
N LEU A 90 -7.58 34.99 -29.60
CA LEU A 90 -8.38 36.20 -29.40
C LEU A 90 -7.92 37.03 -28.20
N TRP A 91 -7.05 36.49 -27.32
CA TRP A 91 -6.64 37.16 -26.07
C TRP A 91 -5.13 37.13 -25.79
N THR A 92 -4.35 36.38 -26.55
CA THR A 92 -2.90 36.33 -26.39
C THR A 92 -2.22 37.20 -27.43
N SER A 93 -1.35 38.11 -26.99
CA SER A 93 -0.36 38.74 -27.87
C SER A 93 0.90 37.87 -27.90
N GLY A 94 1.28 37.33 -29.06
CA GLY A 94 2.49 36.50 -29.21
C GLY A 94 2.26 35.14 -29.89
N ASP A 95 3.35 34.53 -30.34
CA ASP A 95 3.32 33.30 -31.14
C ASP A 95 2.65 32.13 -30.40
N MET A 96 1.79 31.40 -31.11
CA MET A 96 1.21 30.16 -30.60
C MET A 96 2.29 29.10 -30.45
N SER A 97 2.45 28.55 -29.25
CA SER A 97 3.47 27.54 -28.95
C SER A 97 3.02 26.10 -29.21
N PHE A 98 1.92 25.90 -29.93
CA PHE A 98 1.41 24.57 -30.25
C PHE A 98 0.69 24.56 -31.58
N SER A 99 0.65 23.38 -32.21
CA SER A 99 -0.07 23.13 -33.46
C SER A 99 -1.35 22.33 -33.19
N VAL A 100 -2.29 22.33 -34.13
CA VAL A 100 -3.47 21.44 -34.10
C VAL A 100 -3.50 20.58 -35.34
N GLN A 101 -3.58 19.27 -35.17
CA GLN A 101 -3.50 18.27 -36.23
C GLN A 101 -4.75 17.39 -36.24
N ALA A 102 -5.30 17.15 -37.43
CA ALA A 102 -6.40 16.22 -37.63
C ALA A 102 -5.94 14.76 -37.40
N ILE A 103 -6.67 14.00 -36.58
CA ILE A 103 -6.39 12.57 -36.31
C ILE A 103 -7.04 11.68 -37.36
N GLU A 104 -8.16 12.15 -37.89
CA GLU A 104 -8.95 11.56 -38.97
C GLU A 104 -9.42 12.69 -39.90
N GLU A 105 -10.20 12.37 -40.94
CA GLU A 105 -10.74 13.42 -41.81
C GLU A 105 -11.64 14.36 -41.00
N CYS A 106 -11.25 15.63 -40.90
CA CYS A 106 -11.97 16.64 -40.16
C CYS A 106 -12.64 17.63 -41.10
N THR A 107 -13.87 18.01 -40.76
CA THR A 107 -14.60 19.08 -41.41
C THR A 107 -14.80 20.22 -40.42
N LEU A 108 -14.38 21.43 -40.79
CA LEU A 108 -14.46 22.61 -39.92
C LEU A 108 -15.03 23.82 -40.65
N PHE A 109 -15.65 24.71 -39.88
CA PHE A 109 -15.85 26.09 -40.30
C PHE A 109 -14.74 26.97 -39.77
N ARG A 110 -14.09 27.68 -40.68
CA ARG A 110 -13.10 28.71 -40.38
C ARG A 110 -13.81 30.06 -40.31
N PHE A 111 -13.73 30.72 -39.18
CA PHE A 111 -14.22 32.07 -38.95
C PHE A 111 -13.05 33.04 -38.90
N ASN A 112 -13.17 34.13 -39.65
CA ASN A 112 -12.20 35.21 -39.56
C ASN A 112 -12.12 35.73 -38.12
N LYS A 113 -10.90 35.86 -37.59
CA LYS A 113 -10.67 36.28 -36.20
C LYS A 113 -11.28 37.63 -35.85
N GLU A 114 -11.23 38.61 -36.76
CA GLU A 114 -11.73 39.97 -36.52
C GLU A 114 -13.25 39.98 -36.46
N VAL A 115 -13.90 39.27 -37.39
CA VAL A 115 -15.37 39.13 -37.40
C VAL A 115 -15.85 38.35 -36.18
N PHE A 116 -15.15 37.29 -35.78
CA PHE A 116 -15.48 36.53 -34.57
C PHE A 116 -15.31 37.39 -33.30
N PHE A 117 -14.27 38.23 -33.25
CA PHE A 117 -14.03 39.17 -32.16
C PHE A 117 -15.09 40.28 -32.10
N ASP A 118 -15.58 40.76 -33.24
CA ASP A 118 -16.70 41.70 -33.30
C ASP A 118 -17.97 41.11 -32.66
N MET A 119 -18.27 39.82 -32.92
CA MET A 119 -19.40 39.14 -32.27
C MET A 119 -19.23 39.06 -30.75
N LEU A 120 -18.02 38.80 -30.26
CA LEU A 120 -17.72 38.81 -28.82
C LEU A 120 -17.88 40.19 -28.17
N THR A 121 -17.62 41.26 -28.93
CA THR A 121 -17.72 42.64 -28.44
C THR A 121 -19.17 43.13 -28.42
N ASN A 122 -19.96 42.73 -29.42
CA ASN A 122 -21.29 43.27 -29.67
C ASN A 122 -22.45 42.37 -29.19
N ASN A 123 -22.19 41.15 -28.70
CA ASN A 123 -23.19 40.26 -28.12
C ASN A 123 -22.76 39.77 -26.72
N LYS A 124 -23.41 40.28 -25.67
CA LYS A 124 -23.06 39.98 -24.28
C LYS A 124 -23.22 38.50 -23.91
N ASP A 125 -24.28 37.86 -24.38
CA ASP A 125 -24.59 36.46 -24.03
C ASP A 125 -23.56 35.52 -24.68
N PHE A 126 -23.28 35.74 -25.96
CA PHE A 126 -22.23 35.01 -26.68
C PHE A 126 -20.85 35.24 -26.06
N SER A 127 -20.55 36.49 -25.68
CA SER A 127 -19.31 36.86 -24.98
C SER A 127 -19.14 36.09 -23.67
N GLN A 128 -20.16 36.07 -22.82
CA GLN A 128 -20.13 35.38 -21.53
C GLN A 128 -19.87 33.88 -21.71
N ILE A 129 -20.53 33.24 -22.67
CA ILE A 129 -20.36 31.81 -22.96
C ILE A 129 -18.92 31.48 -23.37
N ILE A 130 -18.34 32.30 -24.26
CA ILE A 130 -16.95 32.09 -24.71
C ILE A 130 -15.96 32.37 -23.57
N PHE A 131 -16.21 33.39 -22.73
CA PHE A 131 -15.41 33.65 -21.54
C PHE A 131 -15.47 32.51 -20.52
N GLU A 132 -16.65 31.96 -20.24
CA GLU A 132 -16.80 30.80 -19.34
C GLU A 132 -16.10 29.57 -19.90
N SER A 133 -16.22 29.31 -21.20
CA SER A 133 -15.52 28.21 -21.88
C SER A 133 -14.00 28.32 -21.68
N VAL A 134 -13.43 29.52 -21.70
CA VAL A 134 -11.99 29.70 -21.52
C VAL A 134 -11.57 29.80 -20.06
N GLY A 135 -12.38 30.41 -19.20
CA GLY A 135 -12.18 30.36 -17.74
C GLY A 135 -12.14 28.93 -17.22
N ASN A 136 -13.06 28.08 -17.70
CA ASN A 136 -13.06 26.65 -17.40
C ASN A 136 -11.79 25.96 -17.93
N ARG A 137 -11.33 26.31 -19.15
CA ARG A 137 -10.07 25.77 -19.71
C ARG A 137 -8.84 26.20 -18.90
N MET A 138 -8.75 27.45 -18.47
CA MET A 138 -7.67 27.93 -17.61
C MET A 138 -7.68 27.22 -16.26
N LYS A 139 -8.87 27.02 -15.68
CA LYS A 139 -9.02 26.27 -14.43
C LYS A 139 -8.57 24.82 -14.59
N THR A 140 -8.96 24.13 -15.66
CA THR A 140 -8.49 22.76 -15.95
C THR A 140 -6.97 22.71 -16.15
N LEU A 141 -6.37 23.66 -16.87
CA LEU A 141 -4.92 23.72 -17.04
C LEU A 141 -4.19 24.02 -15.71
N TYR A 142 -4.75 24.87 -14.86
CA TYR A 142 -4.21 25.17 -13.54
C TYR A 142 -4.32 23.95 -12.62
N ASP A 143 -5.45 23.25 -12.65
CA ASP A 143 -5.67 21.99 -11.96
C ASP A 143 -4.71 20.91 -12.47
N GLU A 144 -4.43 20.83 -13.78
CA GLU A 144 -3.47 19.91 -14.43
C GLU A 144 -2.00 20.24 -14.14
N ILE A 145 -1.62 21.52 -14.06
CA ILE A 145 -0.26 21.95 -13.68
C ILE A 145 -0.03 21.64 -12.20
N LYS A 146 -1.01 21.93 -11.34
CA LYS A 146 -1.01 21.51 -9.94
C LYS A 146 -1.02 19.98 -9.80
N TYR A 147 -1.65 19.28 -10.75
CA TYR A 147 -1.61 17.81 -10.85
C TYR A 147 -0.24 17.28 -11.30
N LYS A 148 0.52 18.01 -12.12
CA LYS A 148 1.83 17.57 -12.64
C LYS A 148 2.98 17.76 -11.66
N GLU A 149 2.96 18.79 -10.82
CA GLU A 149 3.89 18.88 -9.67
C GLU A 149 3.56 17.83 -8.59
N SER A 150 2.31 17.34 -8.53
CA SER A 150 1.90 16.27 -7.61
C SER A 150 2.01 14.85 -8.20
N GLN A 151 2.48 14.66 -9.44
CA GLN A 151 2.60 13.33 -10.04
C GLN A 151 3.84 12.54 -9.59
N GLU A 152 4.94 13.20 -9.21
CA GLU A 152 6.06 12.51 -8.54
C GLU A 152 5.63 12.01 -7.15
N GLU A 153 4.84 12.79 -6.40
CA GLU A 153 4.27 12.35 -5.11
C GLU A 153 3.09 11.37 -5.24
N ALA A 154 2.25 11.49 -6.28
CA ALA A 154 1.06 10.63 -6.44
C ALA A 154 1.40 9.24 -7.02
N ALA A 155 2.42 9.11 -7.87
CA ALA A 155 2.92 7.81 -8.34
C ALA A 155 3.47 7.00 -7.17
N ASP A 156 4.23 7.65 -6.29
CA ASP A 156 4.69 7.12 -5.02
C ASP A 156 3.53 6.59 -4.19
N LEU A 157 2.57 7.47 -3.86
CA LEU A 157 1.49 7.14 -2.94
C LEU A 157 0.54 6.05 -3.50
N SER A 158 0.42 5.92 -4.83
CA SER A 158 -0.34 4.85 -5.45
C SER A 158 0.21 3.45 -5.14
N LEU A 159 1.54 3.30 -5.06
CA LEU A 159 2.20 2.03 -4.72
C LEU A 159 1.93 1.58 -3.28
N PHE A 160 1.78 2.54 -2.38
CA PHE A 160 1.57 2.30 -0.94
C PHE A 160 0.09 2.11 -0.58
N ARG A 161 -0.81 2.33 -1.54
CA ARG A 161 -2.26 2.07 -1.39
C ARG A 161 -2.70 0.84 -2.17
N THR A 162 -2.01 0.52 -3.26
CA THR A 162 -2.36 -0.59 -4.15
C THR A 162 -1.78 -1.89 -3.63
N ARG A 163 -2.63 -2.91 -3.54
CA ARG A 163 -2.23 -4.29 -3.22
C ARG A 163 -1.81 -5.00 -4.50
N VAL A 164 -0.86 -5.94 -4.36
CA VAL A 164 -0.33 -6.73 -5.47
C VAL A 164 -1.43 -7.48 -6.23
N ASN A 165 -2.46 -7.97 -5.53
CA ASN A 165 -3.59 -8.65 -6.17
C ASN A 165 -4.35 -7.83 -7.22
N ILE A 166 -4.23 -6.50 -7.21
CA ILE A 166 -4.83 -5.60 -8.22
C ILE A 166 -3.96 -5.55 -9.48
N LEU A 167 -2.65 -5.74 -9.33
CA LEU A 167 -1.65 -5.59 -10.40
C LEU A 167 -1.23 -6.92 -11.03
N MET A 168 -1.46 -8.04 -10.32
CA MET A 168 -1.03 -9.35 -10.76
C MET A 168 -1.82 -9.86 -11.97
N GLU A 169 -1.13 -10.56 -12.86
CA GLU A 169 -1.74 -11.30 -13.95
C GLU A 169 -1.97 -12.75 -13.53
N SER A 170 -2.85 -13.45 -14.26
CA SER A 170 -3.06 -14.88 -14.03
C SER A 170 -1.79 -15.65 -14.39
N PRO A 171 -1.31 -16.58 -13.55
CA PRO A 171 -0.04 -17.25 -13.78
C PRO A 171 -0.22 -18.43 -14.74
N ALA A 172 0.64 -18.52 -15.75
CA ALA A 172 0.86 -19.78 -16.48
C ALA A 172 1.62 -20.76 -15.57
N THR A 173 1.15 -22.00 -15.44
CA THR A 173 1.76 -22.98 -14.52
C THR A 173 2.07 -24.33 -15.16
N LEU A 174 3.13 -24.99 -14.68
CA LEU A 174 3.50 -26.37 -15.03
C LEU A 174 4.01 -27.13 -13.80
N THR A 175 4.01 -28.46 -13.87
CA THR A 175 4.60 -29.28 -12.80
C THR A 175 6.09 -29.52 -13.05
N LYS A 176 6.83 -29.85 -11.98
CA LYS A 176 8.25 -30.24 -12.06
C LYS A 176 8.57 -31.42 -12.99
N LYS A 177 7.55 -32.20 -13.39
CA LYS A 177 7.68 -33.37 -14.28
C LYS A 177 7.59 -32.98 -15.76
N ALA A 178 7.15 -31.75 -16.07
CA ALA A 178 7.03 -31.28 -17.43
C ALA A 178 8.39 -31.15 -18.12
N THR A 179 8.39 -31.26 -19.44
CA THR A 179 9.56 -31.10 -20.30
C THR A 179 9.78 -29.62 -20.67
N MET A 180 11.00 -29.27 -21.06
CA MET A 180 11.34 -27.95 -21.57
C MET A 180 10.62 -27.66 -22.90
N GLU A 181 10.32 -28.68 -23.70
CA GLU A 181 9.46 -28.58 -24.89
C GLU A 181 8.02 -28.22 -24.53
N GLU A 182 7.44 -28.88 -23.53
CA GLU A 182 6.09 -28.52 -23.02
C GLU A 182 6.07 -27.11 -22.44
N ALA A 183 7.14 -26.70 -21.73
CA ALA A 183 7.29 -25.33 -21.26
C ALA A 183 7.35 -24.33 -22.41
N ALA A 184 8.13 -24.62 -23.46
CA ALA A 184 8.23 -23.76 -24.64
C ALA A 184 6.88 -23.67 -25.38
N GLN A 185 6.20 -24.79 -25.58
CA GLN A 185 4.89 -24.83 -26.25
C GLN A 185 3.87 -24.03 -25.45
N ARG A 186 3.83 -24.21 -24.14
CA ARG A 186 2.88 -23.48 -23.28
C ARG A 186 3.17 -21.98 -23.22
N MET A 187 4.44 -21.57 -23.26
CA MET A 187 4.80 -20.14 -23.38
C MET A 187 4.28 -19.53 -24.69
N LEU A 188 4.33 -20.28 -25.80
CA LEU A 188 3.79 -19.83 -27.09
C LEU A 188 2.26 -19.77 -27.08
N ASP A 189 1.60 -20.81 -26.56
CA ASP A 189 0.14 -20.93 -26.53
C ASP A 189 -0.50 -19.84 -25.66
N GLU A 190 0.08 -19.58 -24.48
CA GLU A 190 -0.43 -18.57 -23.53
C GLU A 190 0.19 -17.18 -23.76
N GLN A 191 1.10 -17.02 -24.73
CA GLN A 191 1.81 -15.78 -25.04
C GLN A 191 2.52 -15.15 -23.82
N VAL A 192 3.15 -15.99 -23.00
CA VAL A 192 3.86 -15.58 -21.78
C VAL A 192 5.37 -15.81 -21.91
N GLU A 193 6.15 -15.02 -21.16
CA GLU A 193 7.61 -15.11 -21.16
C GLU A 193 8.19 -15.95 -20.01
N ALA A 194 7.33 -16.30 -19.04
CA ALA A 194 7.68 -17.12 -17.88
C ALA A 194 6.51 -18.01 -17.47
N ILE A 195 6.84 -19.21 -16.99
CA ILE A 195 5.89 -20.18 -16.42
C ILE A 195 6.32 -20.49 -14.99
N VAL A 196 5.36 -20.41 -14.08
CA VAL A 196 5.57 -20.76 -12.67
C VAL A 196 5.50 -22.28 -12.52
N VAL A 197 6.52 -22.87 -11.90
CA VAL A 197 6.55 -24.30 -11.64
C VAL A 197 5.90 -24.57 -10.29
N THR A 198 4.88 -25.42 -10.26
CA THR A 198 4.16 -25.81 -9.04
C THR A 198 4.22 -27.31 -8.79
N ASP A 199 3.76 -27.74 -7.61
CA ASP A 199 3.36 -29.13 -7.39
C ASP A 199 1.86 -29.35 -7.68
N GLU A 200 1.37 -30.53 -7.30
CA GLU A 200 -0.03 -30.94 -7.47
C GLU A 200 -1.00 -30.12 -6.60
N ASP A 201 -0.51 -29.50 -5.51
CA ASP A 201 -1.27 -28.63 -4.62
C ASP A 201 -1.16 -27.14 -5.01
N ALA A 202 -0.62 -26.83 -6.20
CA ALA A 202 -0.34 -25.49 -6.70
C ALA A 202 0.67 -24.68 -5.86
N ALA A 203 1.46 -25.34 -5.00
CA ALA A 203 2.51 -24.68 -4.23
C ALA A 203 3.73 -24.37 -5.11
N LEU A 204 4.36 -23.21 -4.87
CA LEU A 204 5.50 -22.73 -5.66
C LEU A 204 6.71 -23.66 -5.52
N ARG A 205 7.25 -24.12 -6.65
CA ARG A 205 8.47 -24.95 -6.74
C ARG A 205 9.60 -24.30 -7.54
N GLY A 206 9.28 -23.35 -8.42
CA GLY A 206 10.28 -22.60 -9.17
C GLY A 206 9.65 -21.76 -10.27
N ILE A 207 10.49 -21.24 -11.16
CA ILE A 207 10.07 -20.53 -12.36
C ILE A 207 10.99 -20.89 -13.53
N VAL A 208 10.41 -21.03 -14.71
CA VAL A 208 11.13 -21.19 -15.98
C VAL A 208 10.78 -20.02 -16.88
N THR A 209 11.79 -19.46 -17.55
CA THR A 209 11.71 -18.29 -18.42
C THR A 209 12.15 -18.64 -19.84
N GLN A 210 11.87 -17.76 -20.80
CA GLN A 210 12.41 -17.92 -22.16
C GLN A 210 13.95 -18.02 -22.20
N THR A 211 14.65 -17.37 -21.26
CA THR A 211 16.12 -17.49 -21.17
C THR A 211 16.53 -18.92 -20.85
N ASP A 212 15.76 -19.62 -20.01
CA ASP A 212 16.02 -21.01 -19.64
C ASP A 212 15.76 -21.96 -20.81
N ILE A 213 14.71 -21.69 -21.60
CA ILE A 213 14.41 -22.40 -22.85
C ILE A 213 15.55 -22.22 -23.85
N LEU A 214 16.05 -20.99 -24.04
CA LEU A 214 17.19 -20.73 -24.92
C LEU A 214 18.45 -21.47 -24.45
N ARG A 215 18.76 -21.44 -23.14
CA ARG A 215 19.88 -22.19 -22.58
C ARG A 215 19.75 -23.69 -22.83
N TYR A 216 18.55 -24.25 -22.64
CA TYR A 216 18.25 -25.65 -22.94
C TYR A 216 18.49 -25.98 -24.41
N LEU A 217 17.97 -25.17 -25.34
CA LEU A 217 18.11 -25.38 -26.79
C LEU A 217 19.56 -25.35 -27.27
N THR A 218 20.43 -24.61 -26.59
CA THR A 218 21.87 -24.52 -26.89
C THR A 218 22.72 -25.61 -26.21
N SER A 219 22.12 -26.43 -25.35
CA SER A 219 22.79 -27.54 -24.66
C SER A 219 22.69 -28.86 -25.43
N SER A 220 23.39 -29.91 -24.97
CA SER A 220 23.32 -31.27 -25.53
C SER A 220 21.95 -31.97 -25.35
N LYS A 221 20.95 -31.29 -24.76
CA LYS A 221 19.59 -31.79 -24.50
C LYS A 221 19.50 -33.03 -23.60
N ASP A 222 20.53 -33.33 -22.83
CA ASP A 222 20.59 -34.51 -21.94
C ASP A 222 19.65 -34.41 -20.71
N ALA A 223 18.97 -33.28 -20.53
CA ALA A 223 18.21 -32.93 -19.34
C ALA A 223 16.88 -32.23 -19.69
N PRO A 224 15.88 -32.88 -20.29
CA PRO A 224 14.69 -32.19 -20.80
C PRO A 224 13.73 -31.74 -19.70
N SER A 225 13.93 -32.13 -18.43
CA SER A 225 12.98 -31.81 -17.35
C SER A 225 13.09 -30.35 -16.91
N VAL A 226 11.95 -29.68 -16.77
CA VAL A 226 11.80 -28.34 -16.16
C VAL A 226 12.54 -28.24 -14.83
N SER A 227 12.50 -29.29 -14.00
CA SER A 227 13.14 -29.29 -12.68
C SER A 227 14.65 -29.07 -12.70
N GLN A 228 15.32 -29.36 -13.82
CA GLN A 228 16.77 -29.25 -13.96
C GLN A 228 17.21 -27.86 -14.45
N TRP A 229 16.30 -27.09 -15.04
CA TRP A 229 16.58 -25.77 -15.63
C TRP A 229 15.94 -24.62 -14.88
N MET A 230 14.89 -24.88 -14.09
CA MET A 230 14.16 -23.85 -13.37
C MET A 230 15.03 -23.14 -12.33
N ASN A 231 14.74 -21.87 -12.09
CA ASN A 231 15.15 -21.23 -10.85
C ASN A 231 14.27 -21.79 -9.71
N ASN A 232 14.89 -22.56 -8.81
CA ASN A 232 14.22 -23.20 -7.67
C ASN A 232 14.09 -22.30 -6.43
N LYS A 233 14.63 -21.07 -6.49
CA LYS A 233 14.52 -20.04 -5.45
C LYS A 233 14.11 -18.70 -6.07
N PRO A 234 12.94 -18.61 -6.73
CA PRO A 234 12.45 -17.33 -7.23
C PRO A 234 12.06 -16.40 -6.07
N TYR A 235 12.27 -15.09 -6.25
CA TYR A 235 11.65 -14.08 -5.40
C TYR A 235 10.13 -14.13 -5.57
N TRP A 236 9.37 -13.97 -4.48
CA TRP A 236 7.90 -14.01 -4.49
C TRP A 236 7.33 -13.01 -3.49
N VAL A 237 6.04 -12.67 -3.64
CA VAL A 237 5.30 -11.80 -2.72
C VAL A 237 3.93 -12.38 -2.37
N ARG A 238 3.31 -11.89 -1.29
CA ARG A 238 1.91 -12.25 -0.98
C ARG A 238 0.96 -11.42 -1.84
N ASP A 239 -0.22 -11.95 -2.12
CA ASP A 239 -1.24 -11.24 -2.90
C ASP A 239 -1.76 -9.98 -2.20
N GLU A 240 -1.74 -9.99 -0.87
CA GLU A 240 -2.02 -8.85 -0.01
C GLU A 240 -0.81 -7.95 0.28
N SER A 241 0.39 -8.23 -0.27
CA SER A 241 1.52 -7.29 -0.16
C SER A 241 1.19 -5.98 -0.89
N PHE A 242 1.80 -4.88 -0.47
CA PHE A 242 1.69 -3.62 -1.21
C PHE A 242 2.54 -3.66 -2.50
N ALA A 243 2.13 -2.89 -3.50
CA ALA A 243 2.79 -2.82 -4.80
C ALA A 243 4.26 -2.40 -4.70
N TYR A 244 4.62 -1.50 -3.76
CA TYR A 244 6.02 -1.09 -3.56
C TYR A 244 6.93 -2.25 -3.14
N GLU A 245 6.42 -3.22 -2.38
CA GLU A 245 7.21 -4.35 -1.90
C GLU A 245 7.64 -5.20 -3.10
N ALA A 246 6.70 -5.47 -4.00
CA ALA A 246 6.98 -6.19 -5.22
C ALA A 246 7.91 -5.40 -6.17
N LEU A 247 7.66 -4.11 -6.37
CA LEU A 247 8.50 -3.26 -7.22
C LEU A 247 9.96 -3.23 -6.76
N SER A 248 10.21 -3.26 -5.44
CA SER A 248 11.57 -3.30 -4.90
C SER A 248 12.38 -4.52 -5.38
N LEU A 249 11.71 -5.66 -5.63
CA LEU A 249 12.35 -6.87 -6.15
C LEU A 249 12.81 -6.69 -7.61
N PHE A 250 12.04 -5.95 -8.42
CA PHE A 250 12.43 -5.66 -9.81
C PHE A 250 13.57 -4.65 -9.88
N LYS A 251 13.46 -3.54 -9.12
CA LYS A 251 14.42 -2.42 -9.19
C LYS A 251 15.79 -2.77 -8.60
N TYR A 252 15.83 -3.52 -7.49
CA TYR A 252 17.06 -3.70 -6.70
C TYR A 252 17.56 -5.14 -6.63
N GLU A 253 16.66 -6.13 -6.66
CA GLU A 253 17.03 -7.56 -6.64
C GLU A 253 17.19 -8.16 -8.05
N GLY A 254 16.93 -7.37 -9.10
CA GLY A 254 17.02 -7.81 -10.50
C GLY A 254 16.00 -8.87 -10.90
N ALA A 255 14.93 -9.05 -10.11
CA ALA A 255 13.86 -9.97 -10.46
C ALA A 255 13.17 -9.51 -11.75
N LYS A 256 12.90 -10.45 -12.68
CA LYS A 256 12.13 -10.17 -13.91
C LYS A 256 10.68 -10.60 -13.82
N TYR A 257 10.41 -11.59 -12.97
CA TYR A 257 9.10 -12.17 -12.74
C TYR A 257 9.01 -12.52 -11.25
N VAL A 258 7.90 -12.17 -10.62
CA VAL A 258 7.69 -12.39 -9.18
C VAL A 258 6.34 -13.11 -9.00
N PRO A 259 6.33 -14.41 -8.66
CA PRO A 259 5.11 -15.13 -8.34
C PRO A 259 4.41 -14.52 -7.13
N VAL A 260 3.07 -14.52 -7.18
CA VAL A 260 2.20 -14.01 -6.13
C VAL A 260 1.52 -15.19 -5.44
N LEU A 261 1.68 -15.28 -4.12
CA LEU A 261 1.17 -16.37 -3.31
C LEU A 261 0.01 -15.94 -2.42
N ARG A 262 -0.98 -16.81 -2.27
CA ARG A 262 -2.02 -16.72 -1.24
C ARG A 262 -2.03 -18.03 -0.48
N ASN A 263 -1.77 -18.01 0.83
CA ASN A 263 -1.74 -19.22 1.67
C ASN A 263 -0.82 -20.34 1.13
N GLY A 264 0.32 -19.97 0.55
CA GLY A 264 1.32 -20.91 0.02
C GLY A 264 1.06 -21.43 -1.40
N ILE A 265 -0.10 -21.14 -1.99
CA ILE A 265 -0.40 -21.50 -3.39
C ILE A 265 -0.20 -20.30 -4.32
N VAL A 266 0.21 -20.58 -5.56
CA VAL A 266 0.42 -19.56 -6.60
C VAL A 266 -0.93 -19.08 -7.12
N VAL A 267 -1.18 -17.76 -7.04
CA VAL A 267 -2.43 -17.12 -7.50
C VAL A 267 -2.21 -16.04 -8.55
N GLY A 268 -0.96 -15.62 -8.78
CA GLY A 268 -0.64 -14.58 -9.75
C GLY A 268 0.83 -14.55 -10.14
N LEU A 269 1.15 -13.72 -11.13
CA LEU A 269 2.50 -13.37 -11.53
C LEU A 269 2.59 -11.86 -11.75
N LEU A 270 3.67 -11.24 -11.27
CA LEU A 270 4.02 -9.85 -11.57
C LEU A 270 5.21 -9.79 -12.51
N THR A 271 5.21 -8.78 -13.39
CA THR A 271 6.34 -8.44 -14.25
C THR A 271 6.77 -6.99 -13.98
N GLY A 272 7.95 -6.59 -14.48
CA GLY A 272 8.34 -5.17 -14.43
C GLY A 272 7.34 -4.26 -15.16
N LEU A 273 6.61 -4.79 -16.15
CA LEU A 273 5.59 -4.06 -16.87
C LEU A 273 4.34 -3.77 -16.03
N SER A 274 4.08 -4.57 -14.99
CA SER A 274 3.02 -4.33 -14.00
C SER A 274 3.18 -2.98 -13.27
N PHE A 275 4.35 -2.34 -13.41
CA PHE A 275 4.70 -1.08 -12.74
C PHE A 275 5.10 0.07 -13.69
N VAL A 276 4.82 -0.02 -15.01
CA VAL A 276 5.29 0.93 -16.04
C VAL A 276 4.89 2.39 -15.82
N ASN A 277 3.86 2.67 -15.03
CA ASN A 277 3.41 4.04 -14.73
C ASN A 277 4.09 4.65 -13.50
N ILE A 278 5.17 4.05 -12.98
CA ILE A 278 5.77 4.43 -11.70
C ILE A 278 7.19 4.94 -11.93
N HIS A 279 7.44 6.19 -11.54
CA HIS A 279 8.74 6.84 -11.57
C HIS A 279 9.13 7.30 -10.15
N ASP A 280 10.41 7.08 -9.80
CA ASP A 280 11.18 7.66 -8.68
C ASP A 280 10.49 7.84 -7.32
N SER A 281 10.44 6.76 -6.53
CA SER A 281 9.98 6.81 -5.14
C SER A 281 11.02 7.02 -4.08
N SER A 282 10.82 8.08 -3.29
CA SER A 282 11.62 8.41 -2.10
C SER A 282 11.64 7.27 -1.06
N TYR A 283 10.52 6.55 -0.89
CA TYR A 283 10.47 5.41 0.01
C TYR A 283 11.13 4.15 -0.58
N LEU A 284 11.07 3.92 -1.89
CA LEU A 284 11.83 2.82 -2.50
C LEU A 284 13.32 3.00 -2.26
N ASP A 285 13.81 4.24 -2.35
CA ASP A 285 15.21 4.56 -2.06
C ASP A 285 15.55 4.39 -0.57
N LEU A 286 14.64 4.75 0.35
CA LEU A 286 14.81 4.45 1.79
C LEU A 286 14.87 2.93 2.06
N SER A 287 13.95 2.17 1.46
CA SER A 287 13.88 0.72 1.57
C SER A 287 15.15 0.04 1.04
N TYR A 288 15.65 0.52 -0.10
CA TYR A 288 16.93 0.07 -0.65
C TYR A 288 18.09 0.44 0.27
N SER A 289 18.11 1.67 0.80
CA SER A 289 19.15 2.15 1.71
C SER A 289 19.29 1.25 2.94
N ILE A 290 18.17 0.75 3.49
CA ILE A 290 18.19 -0.23 4.59
C ILE A 290 18.85 -1.54 4.12
N THR A 291 18.43 -2.08 2.98
CA THR A 291 18.98 -3.33 2.46
C THR A 291 20.48 -3.22 2.20
N SER A 292 20.95 -2.07 1.69
CA SER A 292 22.35 -1.81 1.37
C SER A 292 23.21 -1.34 2.56
N ALA A 293 22.59 -1.03 3.71
CA ALA A 293 23.33 -0.59 4.90
C ALA A 293 24.44 -1.58 5.27
N SER A 294 25.60 -1.11 5.69
CA SER A 294 26.74 -1.99 5.99
C SER A 294 27.14 -1.95 7.46
N SER A 295 26.58 -1.02 8.23
CA SER A 295 26.86 -0.84 9.64
C SER A 295 25.59 -0.54 10.45
N THR A 296 25.69 -0.66 11.78
CA THR A 296 24.62 -0.22 12.69
C THR A 296 24.40 1.29 12.59
N ASP A 297 25.46 2.08 12.40
CA ASP A 297 25.36 3.54 12.32
C ASP A 297 24.54 3.99 11.09
N ASP A 298 24.69 3.30 9.96
CA ASP A 298 23.84 3.53 8.77
C ASP A 298 22.35 3.30 9.12
N LEU A 299 22.05 2.26 9.91
CA LEU A 299 20.68 1.94 10.30
C LEU A 299 20.10 2.93 11.32
N ILE A 300 20.93 3.53 12.17
CA ILE A 300 20.50 4.60 13.09
C ILE A 300 20.00 5.80 12.27
N ALA A 301 20.74 6.21 11.23
CA ALA A 301 20.32 7.31 10.35
C ALA A 301 19.05 6.98 9.53
N LEU A 302 18.78 5.70 9.30
CA LEU A 302 17.58 5.20 8.63
C LEU A 302 16.44 4.86 9.61
N SER A 303 16.63 5.04 10.91
CA SER A 303 15.61 4.78 11.93
C SER A 303 14.34 5.60 11.65
N PRO A 304 13.14 5.02 11.89
CA PRO A 304 11.88 5.73 11.67
C PRO A 304 11.72 7.01 12.51
N ILE A 305 12.40 7.13 13.65
CA ILE A 305 12.32 8.32 14.51
C ILE A 305 13.34 9.40 14.12
N GLU A 306 14.48 9.02 13.52
CA GLU A 306 15.55 9.94 13.13
C GLU A 306 15.41 10.42 11.67
N ASN A 307 14.86 9.56 10.80
CA ASN A 307 14.84 9.81 9.36
C ASN A 307 13.67 10.75 8.96
N LYS A 308 14.00 12.00 8.65
CA LYS A 308 13.03 13.03 8.26
C LYS A 308 12.28 12.70 6.97
N THR A 309 12.94 12.08 5.98
CA THR A 309 12.30 11.68 4.73
C THR A 309 11.19 10.66 5.01
N PHE A 310 11.46 9.69 5.89
CA PHE A 310 10.47 8.70 6.30
C PHE A 310 9.30 9.31 7.09
N THR A 311 9.57 10.21 8.04
CA THR A 311 8.48 10.87 8.80
C THR A 311 7.61 11.76 7.92
N SER A 312 8.19 12.52 6.99
CA SER A 312 7.46 13.29 5.98
C SER A 312 6.62 12.38 5.08
N PHE A 313 7.16 11.25 4.64
CA PHE A 313 6.43 10.28 3.84
C PHE A 313 5.20 9.71 4.57
N ILE A 314 5.34 9.35 5.85
CA ILE A 314 4.21 8.89 6.67
C ILE A 314 3.17 10.00 6.89
N SER A 315 3.61 11.25 7.07
CA SER A 315 2.70 12.41 7.16
C SER A 315 1.89 12.56 5.88
N ASN A 316 2.53 12.53 4.72
CA ASN A 316 1.87 12.67 3.42
C ASN A 316 0.84 11.55 3.18
N LEU A 317 1.15 10.31 3.58
CA LEU A 317 0.19 9.21 3.51
C LEU A 317 -1.07 9.47 4.33
N LEU A 318 -0.94 10.06 5.52
CA LEU A 318 -2.07 10.38 6.39
C LEU A 318 -2.89 11.57 5.86
N ASP A 319 -2.23 12.59 5.33
CA ASP A 319 -2.87 13.80 4.81
C ASP A 319 -3.70 13.54 3.53
N GLN A 320 -3.40 12.46 2.79
CA GLN A 320 -4.11 12.05 1.58
C GLN A 320 -5.22 11.01 1.82
N ASP A 321 -5.85 11.04 3.00
CA ASP A 321 -6.99 10.18 3.37
C ASP A 321 -6.71 8.65 3.24
N SER A 322 -5.43 8.23 3.33
CA SER A 322 -5.14 6.80 3.44
C SER A 322 -5.65 6.28 4.78
N PHE A 323 -6.21 5.06 4.78
CA PHE A 323 -6.58 4.42 6.02
C PHE A 323 -5.35 4.25 6.91
N ALA A 324 -5.33 4.88 8.07
CA ALA A 324 -4.24 4.81 9.04
C ALA A 324 -3.78 3.38 9.41
N TYR A 325 -4.65 2.35 9.32
CA TYR A 325 -4.22 0.97 9.50
C TYR A 325 -3.31 0.47 8.37
N ASN A 326 -3.50 0.93 7.13
CA ASN A 326 -2.57 0.68 6.02
C ASN A 326 -1.27 1.46 6.22
N VAL A 327 -1.34 2.71 6.72
CA VAL A 327 -0.14 3.50 7.03
C VAL A 327 0.69 2.82 8.13
N SER A 328 0.04 2.30 9.17
CA SER A 328 0.70 1.48 10.19
C SER A 328 1.35 0.22 9.63
N GLU A 329 0.77 -0.41 8.61
CA GLU A 329 1.35 -1.57 7.94
C GLU A 329 2.60 -1.19 7.13
N VAL A 330 2.56 -0.08 6.39
CA VAL A 330 3.74 0.48 5.68
C VAL A 330 4.87 0.79 6.66
N LEU A 331 4.55 1.42 7.79
CA LEU A 331 5.50 1.68 8.88
C LEU A 331 6.05 0.38 9.46
N THR A 332 5.21 -0.62 9.70
CA THR A 332 5.67 -1.91 10.22
C THR A 332 6.58 -2.63 9.23
N ASN A 333 6.26 -2.61 7.94
CA ASN A 333 7.08 -3.22 6.90
C ASN A 333 8.45 -2.54 6.77
N TYR A 334 8.51 -1.22 6.96
CA TYR A 334 9.76 -0.47 7.06
C TYR A 334 10.61 -0.95 8.25
N ASN A 335 9.98 -1.05 9.43
CA ASN A 335 10.63 -1.56 10.64
C ASN A 335 11.10 -3.01 10.47
N ASP A 336 10.33 -3.87 9.83
CA ASP A 336 10.73 -5.25 9.57
C ASP A 336 11.98 -5.34 8.70
N ARG A 337 12.14 -4.44 7.71
CA ARG A 337 13.37 -4.37 6.90
C ARG A 337 14.57 -3.99 7.76
N LEU A 338 14.42 -2.98 8.64
CA LEU A 338 15.45 -2.61 9.61
C LEU A 338 15.80 -3.80 10.52
N TYR A 339 14.80 -4.50 11.05
CA TYR A 339 14.99 -5.69 11.91
C TYR A 339 15.78 -6.78 11.17
N ARG A 340 15.37 -7.16 9.95
CA ARG A 340 16.08 -8.16 9.15
C ARG A 340 17.53 -7.77 8.95
N LYS A 341 17.79 -6.49 8.65
CA LYS A 341 19.15 -6.01 8.45
C LYS A 341 19.97 -6.03 9.73
N VAL A 342 19.39 -5.64 10.87
CA VAL A 342 20.03 -5.77 12.19
C VAL A 342 20.39 -7.22 12.50
N ILE A 343 19.51 -8.17 12.17
CA ILE A 343 19.76 -9.60 12.36
C ILE A 343 20.95 -10.04 11.49
N MET A 344 20.96 -9.71 10.20
CA MET A 344 22.07 -10.03 9.28
C MET A 344 23.40 -9.44 9.74
N LEU A 345 23.42 -8.17 10.18
CA LEU A 345 24.62 -7.53 10.72
C LEU A 345 25.08 -8.21 12.02
N SER A 346 24.14 -8.68 12.84
CA SER A 346 24.46 -9.42 14.06
C SER A 346 25.03 -10.81 13.77
N GLU A 347 24.55 -11.51 12.74
CA GLU A 347 25.14 -12.78 12.30
C GLU A 347 26.55 -12.58 11.76
N ALA A 348 26.77 -11.54 10.94
CA ALA A 348 28.09 -11.20 10.42
C ALA A 348 29.09 -10.85 11.55
N GLU A 349 28.63 -10.13 12.58
CA GLU A 349 29.44 -9.82 13.76
C GLU A 349 29.76 -11.08 14.59
N MET A 350 28.79 -11.98 14.81
CA MET A 350 29.03 -13.26 15.49
C MET A 350 30.11 -14.08 14.75
N ALA A 351 30.05 -14.12 13.41
CA ALA A 351 31.06 -14.78 12.60
C ALA A 351 32.44 -14.12 12.72
N ALA A 352 32.50 -12.78 12.67
CA ALA A 352 33.74 -12.02 12.80
C ALA A 352 34.40 -12.16 14.18
N GLU A 353 33.62 -12.34 15.24
CA GLU A 353 34.10 -12.57 16.61
C GLU A 353 34.53 -14.03 16.87
N GLY A 354 34.40 -14.92 15.88
CA GLY A 354 34.83 -16.31 15.97
C GLY A 354 33.79 -17.30 16.48
N TYR A 355 32.54 -16.86 16.71
CA TYR A 355 31.44 -17.79 17.05
C TYR A 355 30.90 -18.54 15.82
N GLY A 356 31.22 -18.06 14.61
CA GLY A 356 30.80 -18.68 13.35
C GLY A 356 29.34 -18.39 12.97
N SER A 357 28.81 -19.21 12.08
CA SER A 357 27.39 -19.19 11.68
C SER A 357 26.50 -19.84 12.74
N PRO A 358 25.17 -19.58 12.74
CA PRO A 358 24.25 -20.23 13.65
C PRO A 358 24.40 -21.76 13.63
N PRO A 359 24.56 -22.42 14.80
CA PRO A 359 24.84 -23.85 14.86
C PRO A 359 23.65 -24.73 14.45
N VAL A 360 22.43 -24.19 14.53
CA VAL A 360 21.20 -24.81 14.06
C VAL A 360 20.27 -23.75 13.43
N ASN A 361 19.30 -24.21 12.63
CA ASN A 361 18.26 -23.34 12.08
C ASN A 361 17.47 -22.65 13.19
N TYR A 362 17.03 -21.42 12.93
CA TYR A 362 16.17 -20.67 13.83
C TYR A 362 15.17 -19.82 13.04
N CYS A 363 14.13 -19.34 13.71
CA CYS A 363 13.20 -18.35 13.20
C CYS A 363 13.10 -17.19 14.19
N PHE A 364 13.44 -15.99 13.75
CA PHE A 364 13.19 -14.78 14.52
C PHE A 364 11.76 -14.31 14.28
N ILE A 365 11.02 -14.13 15.36
CA ILE A 365 9.62 -13.74 15.36
C ILE A 365 9.43 -12.38 16.04
N VAL A 366 8.46 -11.63 15.54
CA VAL A 366 7.97 -10.39 16.15
C VAL A 366 6.55 -10.59 16.63
N MET A 367 6.17 -9.91 17.69
CA MET A 367 4.92 -10.11 18.42
C MET A 367 4.19 -8.77 18.61
N GLY A 368 3.04 -8.81 19.28
CA GLY A 368 2.32 -7.59 19.62
C GLY A 368 1.92 -6.77 18.39
N SER A 369 2.09 -5.45 18.45
CA SER A 369 1.76 -4.57 17.31
C SER A 369 2.61 -4.81 16.07
N GLN A 370 3.87 -5.25 16.21
CA GLN A 370 4.70 -5.57 15.06
C GLN A 370 4.26 -6.87 14.38
N GLY A 371 3.96 -7.89 15.18
CA GLY A 371 3.42 -9.15 14.69
C GLY A 371 2.11 -8.97 13.92
N ARG A 372 1.22 -8.07 14.38
CA ARG A 372 -0.02 -7.72 13.69
C ARG A 372 0.12 -6.74 12.51
N SER A 373 1.30 -6.18 12.28
CA SER A 373 1.51 -5.09 11.31
C SER A 373 0.71 -3.82 11.60
N GLU A 374 0.69 -3.42 12.88
CA GLU A 374 -0.10 -2.30 13.43
C GLU A 374 0.77 -1.33 14.26
N GLN A 375 2.05 -1.19 13.93
CA GLN A 375 2.95 -0.30 14.67
C GLN A 375 2.64 1.19 14.44
N SER A 376 3.19 2.00 15.35
CA SER A 376 3.37 3.44 15.23
C SER A 376 4.82 3.78 15.57
N PHE A 377 5.21 5.05 15.50
CA PHE A 377 6.54 5.50 15.94
C PHE A 377 6.84 5.16 17.40
N ASN A 378 5.86 5.33 18.31
CA ASN A 378 6.03 4.89 19.69
C ASN A 378 5.82 3.37 19.82
N THR A 379 6.87 2.58 19.60
CA THR A 379 6.84 1.12 19.69
C THR A 379 7.96 0.57 20.56
N ASP A 380 7.61 -0.50 21.27
CA ASP A 380 8.54 -1.32 22.05
C ASP A 380 9.08 -2.46 21.17
N GLN A 381 10.17 -3.09 21.60
CA GLN A 381 10.68 -4.33 21.05
C GLN A 381 9.90 -5.52 21.62
N ASP A 382 8.92 -6.03 20.86
CA ASP A 382 8.21 -7.27 21.18
C ASP A 382 8.68 -8.38 20.23
N ASN A 383 9.71 -9.14 20.62
CA ASN A 383 10.33 -10.15 19.75
C ASN A 383 10.80 -11.41 20.50
N GLY A 384 11.04 -12.47 19.74
CA GLY A 384 11.46 -13.77 20.23
C GLY A 384 12.16 -14.58 19.15
N ILE A 385 12.71 -15.73 19.53
CA ILE A 385 13.38 -16.64 18.61
C ILE A 385 12.94 -18.09 18.88
N ILE A 386 12.63 -18.80 17.81
CA ILE A 386 12.32 -20.23 17.79
C ILE A 386 13.57 -20.93 17.25
N ILE A 387 14.22 -21.75 18.07
CA ILE A 387 15.44 -22.46 17.69
C ILE A 387 15.05 -23.90 17.32
N SER A 388 15.63 -24.48 16.28
CA SER A 388 15.42 -25.91 15.98
C SER A 388 15.92 -26.76 17.14
N ASP A 389 15.29 -27.90 17.42
CA ASP A 389 15.71 -28.75 18.52
C ASP A 389 17.16 -29.24 18.32
N TYR A 390 17.95 -29.12 19.37
CA TYR A 390 19.40 -29.34 19.37
C TYR A 390 19.86 -30.37 20.43
N ASP A 391 18.94 -31.15 20.99
CA ASP A 391 19.23 -32.17 22.02
C ASP A 391 20.18 -33.27 21.53
N HIS A 392 20.41 -33.36 20.22
CA HIS A 392 21.33 -34.30 19.60
C HIS A 392 22.80 -33.84 19.63
N PHE A 393 23.08 -32.58 19.99
CA PHE A 393 24.44 -32.10 20.19
C PHE A 393 24.97 -32.56 21.56
N GLU A 394 26.25 -32.97 21.61
CA GLU A 394 26.92 -33.32 22.88
C GLU A 394 27.08 -32.10 23.80
N ASP A 395 27.30 -30.92 23.22
CA ASP A 395 27.43 -29.65 23.93
C ASP A 395 26.27 -28.71 23.59
N THR A 396 25.13 -28.91 24.26
CA THR A 396 23.96 -28.04 24.12
C THR A 396 24.20 -26.63 24.70
N ALA A 397 25.15 -26.49 25.64
CA ALA A 397 25.50 -25.21 26.24
C ALA A 397 26.17 -24.27 25.22
N MET A 398 26.91 -24.80 24.25
CA MET A 398 27.45 -24.03 23.13
C MET A 398 26.34 -23.38 22.30
N VAL A 399 25.27 -24.13 21.98
CA VAL A 399 24.12 -23.64 21.21
C VAL A 399 23.37 -22.56 22.00
N GLU A 400 23.09 -22.81 23.28
CA GLU A 400 22.45 -21.83 24.16
C GLU A 400 23.26 -20.54 24.28
N ASN A 401 24.57 -20.65 24.45
CA ASN A 401 25.46 -19.50 24.57
C ASN A 401 25.53 -18.70 23.26
N TYR A 402 25.60 -19.38 22.10
CA TYR A 402 25.56 -18.72 20.79
C TYR A 402 24.29 -17.86 20.66
N PHE A 403 23.12 -18.45 20.86
CA PHE A 403 21.86 -17.73 20.71
C PHE A 403 21.65 -16.67 21.80
N LYS A 404 22.26 -16.84 22.98
CA LYS A 404 22.28 -15.81 24.02
C LYS A 404 23.02 -14.55 23.61
N LEU A 405 24.23 -14.71 23.10
CA LEU A 405 25.04 -13.58 22.64
C LEU A 405 24.43 -12.94 21.40
N PHE A 406 23.98 -13.77 20.46
CA PHE A 406 23.37 -13.33 19.20
C PHE A 406 22.11 -12.48 19.44
N THR A 407 21.15 -12.97 20.24
CA THR A 407 19.93 -12.23 20.55
C THR A 407 20.21 -10.97 21.37
N GLY A 408 21.17 -11.01 22.29
CA GLY A 408 21.67 -9.83 23.00
C GLY A 408 22.15 -8.73 22.05
N LYS A 409 23.01 -9.07 21.07
CA LYS A 409 23.48 -8.12 20.05
C LYS A 409 22.33 -7.55 19.21
N ILE A 410 21.38 -8.38 18.79
CA ILE A 410 20.19 -7.92 18.04
C ILE A 410 19.42 -6.88 18.84
N ASN A 411 19.00 -7.20 20.07
CA ASN A 411 18.20 -6.30 20.88
C ASN A 411 18.93 -5.00 21.22
N THR A 412 20.25 -5.05 21.47
CA THR A 412 21.07 -3.83 21.67
C THR A 412 21.10 -2.95 20.43
N LYS A 413 21.32 -3.52 19.23
CA LYS A 413 21.30 -2.75 17.98
C LYS A 413 19.93 -2.15 17.68
N LEU A 414 18.85 -2.88 17.97
CA LEU A 414 17.49 -2.34 17.85
C LEU A 414 17.27 -1.14 18.78
N THR A 415 17.78 -1.19 20.01
CA THR A 415 17.75 -0.04 20.93
C THR A 415 18.49 1.16 20.35
N LEU A 416 19.67 0.96 19.75
CA LEU A 416 20.42 2.02 19.06
C LEU A 416 19.64 2.61 17.89
N CYS A 417 18.88 1.78 17.15
CA CYS A 417 18.00 2.23 16.07
C CYS A 417 16.70 2.88 16.56
N GLY A 418 16.54 3.16 17.86
CA GLY A 418 15.37 3.87 18.40
C GLY A 418 14.18 2.98 18.78
N PHE A 419 14.33 1.65 18.76
CA PHE A 419 13.28 0.74 19.25
C PHE A 419 13.45 0.52 20.77
N HIS A 420 12.54 1.05 21.59
CA HIS A 420 12.68 0.96 23.04
C HIS A 420 12.57 -0.48 23.56
N GLU A 421 13.33 -0.82 24.60
CA GLU A 421 13.20 -2.12 25.25
C GLU A 421 11.81 -2.30 25.87
N CYS A 422 11.22 -3.48 25.70
CA CYS A 422 9.90 -3.75 26.25
C CYS A 422 9.98 -3.83 27.78
N THR A 423 9.22 -2.97 28.46
CA THR A 423 9.10 -2.94 29.93
C THR A 423 8.62 -4.27 30.54
N GLY A 424 7.95 -5.11 29.74
CA GLY A 424 7.52 -6.46 30.13
C GLY A 424 8.53 -7.57 29.84
N GLY A 425 9.73 -7.25 29.35
CA GLY A 425 10.77 -8.24 29.04
C GLY A 425 10.44 -9.15 27.85
N ILE A 426 9.61 -8.70 26.90
CA ILE A 426 9.17 -9.49 25.73
C ILE A 426 10.20 -9.40 24.60
N MET A 427 11.40 -9.91 24.84
CA MET A 427 12.54 -9.76 23.92
C MET A 427 13.33 -11.05 23.80
N ALA A 428 13.87 -11.33 22.61
CA ALA A 428 14.65 -12.52 22.30
C ALA A 428 15.92 -12.67 23.16
N LYS A 429 16.48 -11.58 23.71
CA LYS A 429 17.58 -11.63 24.69
C LYS A 429 17.19 -12.36 25.98
N GLU A 430 15.90 -12.35 26.33
CA GLU A 430 15.38 -12.95 27.55
C GLU A 430 15.10 -14.45 27.38
N PRO A 431 15.49 -15.32 28.32
CA PRO A 431 15.27 -16.78 28.22
C PRO A 431 13.80 -17.20 28.05
N LYS A 432 12.84 -16.37 28.50
CA LYS A 432 11.41 -16.63 28.30
C LYS A 432 11.01 -16.60 26.81
N TRP A 433 11.74 -15.86 25.97
CA TRP A 433 11.43 -15.66 24.55
C TRP A 433 12.50 -16.20 23.60
N ARG A 434 13.45 -16.97 24.14
CA ARG A 434 14.48 -17.73 23.42
C ARG A 434 14.38 -19.19 23.81
N LYS A 435 13.72 -19.97 22.96
CA LYS A 435 13.39 -21.37 23.24
C LYS A 435 13.57 -22.23 22.01
N SER A 436 13.86 -23.52 22.22
CA SER A 436 13.77 -24.52 21.16
C SER A 436 12.33 -24.74 20.71
N TYR A 437 12.14 -25.41 19.57
CA TYR A 437 10.83 -25.75 19.04
C TYR A 437 10.01 -26.56 20.06
N THR A 438 10.59 -27.61 20.61
CA THR A 438 9.91 -28.46 21.61
C THR A 438 9.61 -27.69 22.90
N GLU A 439 10.50 -26.81 23.35
CA GLU A 439 10.26 -25.95 24.50
C GLU A 439 9.13 -24.94 24.27
N TRP A 440 8.99 -24.41 23.05
CA TRP A 440 7.86 -23.55 22.69
C TRP A 440 6.53 -24.31 22.75
N LEU A 441 6.48 -25.55 22.24
CA LEU A 441 5.27 -26.37 22.32
C LEU A 441 4.87 -26.64 23.77
N LYS A 442 5.85 -26.91 24.64
CA LYS A 442 5.63 -27.07 26.08
C LYS A 442 5.12 -25.78 26.73
N ALA A 443 5.75 -24.64 26.46
CA ALA A 443 5.32 -23.34 26.99
C ALA A 443 3.88 -23.01 26.60
N ILE A 444 3.48 -23.31 25.35
CA ILE A 444 2.10 -23.15 24.89
C ILE A 444 1.14 -24.04 25.68
N ASP A 445 1.52 -25.28 25.98
CA ASP A 445 0.69 -26.19 26.76
C ASP A 445 0.53 -25.72 28.20
N ASP A 446 1.62 -25.27 28.81
CA ASP A 446 1.64 -24.70 30.15
C ASP A 446 0.73 -23.47 30.22
N TRP A 447 0.84 -22.54 29.26
CA TRP A 447 -0.05 -21.37 29.16
C TRP A 447 -1.53 -21.70 28.97
N LEU A 448 -1.84 -22.85 28.39
CA LEU A 448 -3.22 -23.30 28.18
C LEU A 448 -3.77 -24.10 29.37
N PHE A 449 -2.90 -24.59 30.27
CA PHE A 449 -3.25 -25.44 31.41
C PHE A 449 -3.17 -24.69 32.74
N GLU A 450 -2.06 -24.02 33.03
CA GLU A 450 -1.79 -23.26 34.25
C GLU A 450 -2.03 -21.77 34.00
N ILE A 451 -3.27 -21.32 34.19
CA ILE A 451 -3.63 -19.96 33.77
C ILE A 451 -3.68 -19.01 34.97
N ASP A 452 -2.55 -18.36 35.25
CA ASP A 452 -2.51 -17.12 36.02
C ASP A 452 -2.59 -15.87 35.09
N ALA A 453 -2.60 -14.67 35.67
CA ALA A 453 -2.76 -13.44 34.91
C ALA A 453 -1.54 -13.06 34.06
N GLU A 454 -0.33 -13.47 34.45
CA GLU A 454 0.92 -13.15 33.76
C GLU A 454 1.09 -14.02 32.50
N GLU A 455 0.67 -15.29 32.61
CA GLU A 455 0.71 -16.21 31.48
C GLU A 455 -0.36 -15.88 30.41
N ILE A 456 -1.48 -15.24 30.78
CA ILE A 456 -2.43 -14.71 29.79
C ILE A 456 -1.83 -13.58 28.95
N GLN A 457 -1.10 -12.66 29.58
CA GLN A 457 -0.45 -11.57 28.85
C GLN A 457 0.62 -12.13 27.92
N SER A 458 1.44 -13.06 28.40
CA SER A 458 2.46 -13.74 27.60
C SER A 458 1.84 -14.49 26.42
N PHE A 459 0.77 -15.25 26.67
CA PHE A 459 0.02 -15.96 25.63
C PHE A 459 -0.57 -15.01 24.59
N THR A 460 -1.21 -13.91 24.99
CA THR A 460 -1.84 -12.99 24.03
C THR A 460 -0.84 -12.24 23.16
N MET A 461 0.33 -11.92 23.72
CA MET A 461 1.45 -11.34 22.98
C MET A 461 2.02 -12.35 21.98
N PHE A 462 2.27 -13.57 22.44
CA PHE A 462 2.77 -14.65 21.59
C PHE A 462 1.75 -15.03 20.51
N TYR A 463 0.46 -15.11 20.82
CA TYR A 463 -0.56 -15.50 19.84
C TYR A 463 -0.57 -14.59 18.61
N ASP A 464 -0.10 -13.34 18.72
CA ASP A 464 0.03 -12.42 17.59
C ASP A 464 1.44 -12.44 16.96
N PHE A 465 2.22 -13.51 17.08
CA PHE A 465 3.54 -13.60 16.47
C PHE A 465 3.51 -13.64 14.93
N ARG A 466 4.57 -13.15 14.28
CA ARG A 466 4.82 -13.31 12.85
C ARG A 466 6.31 -13.56 12.60
N PRO A 467 6.69 -14.51 11.73
CA PRO A 467 8.09 -14.71 11.37
C PRO A 467 8.61 -13.54 10.53
N ILE A 468 9.86 -13.12 10.77
CA ILE A 468 10.51 -12.06 9.98
C ILE A 468 11.87 -12.45 9.41
N PHE A 469 12.59 -13.41 10.01
CA PHE A 469 13.90 -13.86 9.51
C PHE A 469 14.17 -15.33 9.90
N GLY A 470 14.92 -16.06 9.09
CA GLY A 470 15.29 -17.47 9.33
C GLY A 470 14.33 -18.48 8.70
N ASP A 471 14.20 -19.65 9.32
CA ASP A 471 13.38 -20.77 8.85
C ASP A 471 11.91 -20.63 9.28
N TYR A 472 11.08 -20.14 8.36
CA TYR A 472 9.68 -19.82 8.67
C TYR A 472 8.84 -21.07 8.95
N SER A 473 9.30 -22.27 8.57
CA SER A 473 8.56 -23.53 8.81
C SER A 473 8.34 -23.77 10.31
N LEU A 474 9.34 -23.44 11.15
CA LEU A 474 9.26 -23.51 12.61
C LEU A 474 8.09 -22.68 13.18
N ALA A 475 7.92 -21.47 12.66
CA ALA A 475 6.87 -20.57 13.09
C ALA A 475 5.48 -21.00 12.58
N GLU A 476 5.39 -21.48 11.35
CA GLU A 476 4.13 -21.98 10.76
C GLU A 476 3.63 -23.25 11.46
N ASP A 477 4.52 -24.16 11.83
CA ASP A 477 4.17 -25.37 12.58
C ASP A 477 3.63 -25.02 13.97
N ILE A 478 4.31 -24.11 14.69
CA ILE A 478 3.83 -23.58 15.97
C ILE A 478 2.48 -22.87 15.81
N ARG A 479 2.30 -22.09 14.73
CA ARG A 479 1.04 -21.40 14.41
C ARG A 479 -0.10 -22.40 14.25
N GLY A 480 0.15 -23.51 13.55
CA GLY A 480 -0.78 -24.62 13.40
C GLY A 480 -1.14 -25.27 14.75
N TYR A 481 -0.13 -25.53 15.58
CA TYR A 481 -0.27 -26.14 16.90
C TYR A 481 -1.13 -25.27 17.84
N ILE A 482 -0.75 -24.01 18.03
CA ILE A 482 -1.44 -23.09 18.95
C ILE A 482 -2.88 -22.82 18.51
N ALA A 483 -3.13 -22.67 17.20
CA ALA A 483 -4.48 -22.43 16.69
C ALA A 483 -5.42 -23.59 17.00
N LYS A 484 -4.96 -24.84 16.80
CA LYS A 484 -5.76 -26.05 17.07
C LYS A 484 -6.09 -26.23 18.54
N LYS A 485 -5.13 -25.95 19.44
CA LYS A 485 -5.36 -26.07 20.89
C LYS A 485 -6.18 -24.92 21.47
N ALA A 486 -5.85 -23.68 21.10
CA ALA A 486 -6.54 -22.49 21.60
C ALA A 486 -8.02 -22.43 21.20
N GLN A 487 -8.36 -22.95 20.00
CA GLN A 487 -9.76 -23.07 19.57
C GLN A 487 -10.60 -23.99 20.48
N LYS A 488 -9.99 -25.05 21.03
CA LYS A 488 -10.68 -26.04 21.87
C LYS A 488 -10.70 -25.68 23.37
N SER A 489 -9.85 -24.76 23.81
CA SER A 489 -9.72 -24.43 25.23
C SER A 489 -10.80 -23.46 25.70
N GLN A 490 -11.86 -23.99 26.35
CA GLN A 490 -12.90 -23.16 26.96
C GLN A 490 -12.39 -22.30 28.12
N ASN A 491 -11.42 -22.81 28.88
CA ASN A 491 -10.80 -22.08 30.00
C ASN A 491 -10.04 -20.84 29.50
N LEU A 492 -9.22 -21.00 28.46
CA LEU A 492 -8.54 -19.88 27.79
C LEU A 492 -9.56 -18.81 27.36
N GLN A 493 -10.65 -19.23 26.73
CA GLN A 493 -11.70 -18.33 26.27
C GLN A 493 -12.31 -17.51 27.41
N GLN A 494 -12.52 -18.11 28.59
CA GLN A 494 -13.03 -17.37 29.76
C GLN A 494 -12.00 -16.36 30.29
N LEU A 495 -10.73 -16.73 30.29
CA LEU A 495 -9.65 -15.94 30.89
C LEU A 495 -9.25 -14.76 30.02
N LEU A 496 -9.15 -14.96 28.71
CA LEU A 496 -8.97 -13.86 27.75
C LEU A 496 -10.09 -12.82 27.85
N ARG A 497 -11.35 -13.26 28.04
CA ARG A 497 -12.48 -12.35 28.24
C ARG A 497 -12.36 -11.57 29.54
N LYS A 498 -11.95 -12.21 30.65
CA LYS A 498 -11.71 -11.52 31.93
C LYS A 498 -10.61 -10.47 31.82
N ASP A 499 -9.50 -10.79 31.15
CA ASP A 499 -8.39 -9.86 30.94
C ASP A 499 -8.80 -8.67 30.06
N ALA A 500 -9.53 -8.91 28.97
CA ALA A 500 -10.03 -7.85 28.09
C ALA A 500 -10.98 -6.86 28.80
N ILE A 501 -11.71 -7.31 29.83
CA ILE A 501 -12.64 -6.46 30.60
C ILE A 501 -11.92 -5.68 31.72
N ARG A 502 -10.67 -6.05 32.07
CA ARG A 502 -9.90 -5.43 33.16
C ARG A 502 -9.69 -3.92 32.95
N PHE A 503 -9.52 -3.49 31.70
CA PHE A 503 -9.35 -2.08 31.34
C PHE A 503 -10.64 -1.52 30.74
N ARG A 504 -11.40 -0.77 31.56
CA ARG A 504 -12.62 -0.11 31.11
C ARG A 504 -12.31 1.06 30.19
N ILE A 505 -13.08 1.17 29.12
CA ILE A 505 -13.01 2.32 28.22
C ILE A 505 -13.45 3.56 28.99
N PRO A 506 -12.67 4.67 28.96
CA PRO A 506 -12.96 5.86 29.74
C PRO A 506 -14.07 6.68 29.07
N VAL A 507 -15.23 6.08 28.80
CA VAL A 507 -16.38 6.75 28.21
C VAL A 507 -17.61 6.44 29.07
N ASN A 508 -18.32 7.48 29.50
CA ASN A 508 -19.57 7.30 30.25
C ASN A 508 -20.75 7.02 29.30
N ALA A 509 -21.92 6.66 29.84
CA ALA A 509 -23.13 6.35 29.06
C ALA A 509 -23.58 7.51 28.13
N LEU A 510 -23.19 8.75 28.42
CA LEU A 510 -23.45 9.96 27.60
C LEU A 510 -22.36 10.21 26.54
N GLY A 511 -21.38 9.33 26.44
CA GLY A 511 -20.27 9.44 25.51
C GLY A 511 -19.23 10.50 25.88
N ARG A 512 -19.17 10.97 27.13
CA ARG A 512 -18.09 11.87 27.57
C ARG A 512 -16.86 11.04 27.93
N ILE A 513 -15.71 11.47 27.42
CA ILE A 513 -14.42 10.86 27.75
C ILE A 513 -14.08 11.24 29.20
N ASN A 514 -13.81 10.25 30.05
CA ASN A 514 -13.32 10.44 31.41
C ASN A 514 -11.84 10.79 31.34
N LEU A 515 -11.54 12.08 31.42
CA LEU A 515 -10.20 12.62 31.32
C LEU A 515 -9.53 12.63 32.71
N LYS A 516 -8.26 12.22 32.78
CA LYS A 516 -7.49 12.27 34.03
C LYS A 516 -6.61 13.53 34.06
N GLY A 517 -6.50 14.15 35.24
CA GLY A 517 -5.57 15.25 35.52
C GLY A 517 -5.96 16.63 34.99
N ARG A 518 -5.16 17.65 35.34
CA ARG A 518 -5.38 19.06 34.94
C ARG A 518 -5.32 19.30 33.43
N ASN A 519 -4.60 18.45 32.69
CA ASN A 519 -4.33 18.62 31.26
C ASN A 519 -5.28 17.84 30.33
N LYS A 520 -6.41 17.30 30.83
CA LYS A 520 -7.47 16.71 30.01
C LYS A 520 -6.96 15.66 28.98
N ARG A 521 -6.11 14.73 29.41
CA ARG A 521 -5.51 13.68 28.55
C ARG A 521 -6.15 12.31 28.76
N PHE A 522 -6.01 11.43 27.77
CA PHE A 522 -6.30 10.00 27.89
C PHE A 522 -5.33 9.15 27.06
N ASN A 523 -5.07 7.93 27.53
CA ASN A 523 -4.18 6.98 26.86
C ASN A 523 -4.87 6.28 25.68
N ILE A 524 -4.59 6.65 24.43
CA ILE A 524 -5.31 6.11 23.28
C ILE A 524 -5.09 4.60 23.07
N LYS A 525 -3.88 4.11 23.37
CA LYS A 525 -3.51 2.69 23.27
C LYS A 525 -4.37 1.84 24.19
N LYS A 526 -4.41 2.18 25.49
CA LYS A 526 -5.17 1.45 26.52
C LYS A 526 -6.68 1.70 26.46
N ALA A 527 -7.09 2.92 26.10
CA ALA A 527 -8.49 3.35 26.13
C ALA A 527 -9.32 2.92 24.92
N GLY A 528 -8.69 2.58 23.79
CA GLY A 528 -9.41 2.26 22.55
C GLY A 528 -8.79 1.12 21.78
N LEU A 529 -7.55 1.30 21.30
CA LEU A 529 -6.91 0.37 20.36
C LEU A 529 -6.85 -1.06 20.91
N MET A 530 -6.30 -1.24 22.11
CA MET A 530 -6.18 -2.57 22.74
C MET A 530 -7.53 -3.26 22.93
N GLN A 531 -8.62 -2.51 23.13
CA GLN A 531 -9.94 -3.09 23.36
C GLN A 531 -10.51 -3.71 22.08
N ILE A 532 -10.38 -3.01 20.95
CA ILE A 532 -10.79 -3.55 19.66
C ILE A 532 -9.91 -4.74 19.28
N VAL A 533 -8.59 -4.59 19.40
CA VAL A 533 -7.61 -5.65 19.09
C VAL A 533 -7.88 -6.91 19.91
N ASN A 534 -8.02 -6.78 21.24
CA ASN A 534 -8.27 -7.93 22.12
C ASN A 534 -9.62 -8.60 21.80
N MET A 535 -10.66 -7.81 21.51
CA MET A 535 -11.98 -8.35 21.19
C MET A 535 -11.97 -9.16 19.89
N VAL A 536 -11.36 -8.60 18.85
CA VAL A 536 -11.20 -9.26 17.56
C VAL A 536 -10.31 -10.50 17.70
N ARG A 537 -9.21 -10.44 18.47
CA ARG A 537 -8.33 -11.58 18.76
C ARG A 537 -9.11 -12.72 19.43
N ILE A 538 -9.89 -12.43 20.48
CA ILE A 538 -10.66 -13.44 21.22
C ILE A 538 -11.63 -14.18 20.30
N HIS A 539 -12.36 -13.45 19.45
CA HIS A 539 -13.26 -14.08 18.49
C HIS A 539 -12.50 -14.84 17.40
N SER A 540 -11.36 -14.34 16.94
CA SER A 540 -10.51 -15.04 15.98
C SER A 540 -10.02 -16.38 16.55
N ILE A 541 -9.53 -16.40 17.78
CA ILE A 541 -9.13 -17.64 18.48
C ILE A 541 -10.31 -18.61 18.58
N LYS A 542 -11.47 -18.14 19.05
CA LYS A 542 -12.67 -18.96 19.25
C LYS A 542 -13.11 -19.66 17.96
N HIS A 543 -12.94 -18.99 16.83
CA HIS A 543 -13.39 -19.47 15.52
C HIS A 543 -12.25 -20.05 14.66
N GLY A 544 -11.05 -20.22 15.22
CA GLY A 544 -9.91 -20.82 14.53
C GLY A 544 -9.43 -20.01 13.33
N ILE A 545 -9.48 -18.68 13.42
CA ILE A 545 -8.91 -17.76 12.42
C ILE A 545 -7.42 -17.62 12.74
N LYS A 546 -6.57 -17.96 11.76
CA LYS A 546 -5.10 -17.92 11.89
C LYS A 546 -4.51 -16.53 11.65
N GLU A 547 -5.26 -15.64 11.02
CA GLU A 547 -4.84 -14.25 10.77
C GLU A 547 -4.40 -13.57 12.06
N VAL A 548 -3.36 -12.73 11.96
CA VAL A 548 -2.81 -11.95 13.08
C VAL A 548 -3.22 -10.48 13.02
N ASN A 549 -3.23 -9.88 11.84
CA ASN A 549 -3.64 -8.49 11.64
C ASN A 549 -5.14 -8.30 11.99
N THR A 550 -5.46 -7.24 12.74
CA THR A 550 -6.83 -7.02 13.24
C THR A 550 -7.82 -6.73 12.12
N ILE A 551 -7.42 -6.04 11.05
CA ILE A 551 -8.28 -5.78 9.90
C ILE A 551 -8.57 -7.10 9.16
N HIS A 552 -7.55 -7.93 8.93
CA HIS A 552 -7.70 -9.22 8.25
C HIS A 552 -8.56 -10.19 9.09
N ARG A 553 -8.39 -10.18 10.42
CA ARG A 553 -9.28 -10.89 11.34
C ARG A 553 -10.73 -10.43 11.22
N LEU A 554 -10.99 -9.13 11.14
CA LEU A 554 -12.33 -8.59 10.94
C LEU A 554 -12.95 -9.03 9.62
N ASP A 555 -12.17 -9.06 8.53
CA ASP A 555 -12.62 -9.57 7.24
C ASP A 555 -12.94 -11.06 7.29
N ALA A 556 -12.05 -11.88 7.85
CA ALA A 556 -12.29 -13.32 8.03
C ALA A 556 -13.52 -13.61 8.92
N LEU A 557 -13.74 -12.82 9.99
CA LEU A 557 -14.92 -12.92 10.85
C LEU A 557 -16.21 -12.52 10.11
N LYS A 558 -16.15 -11.50 9.24
CA LYS A 558 -17.26 -11.05 8.39
C LYS A 558 -17.61 -12.11 7.35
N GLU A 559 -16.63 -12.64 6.63
CA GLU A 559 -16.80 -13.69 5.61
C GLU A 559 -17.44 -14.96 6.19
N ARG A 560 -17.02 -15.34 7.41
CA ARG A 560 -17.60 -16.48 8.15
C ARG A 560 -18.96 -16.16 8.80
N LYS A 561 -19.53 -14.97 8.57
CA LYS A 561 -20.82 -14.51 9.12
C LYS A 561 -20.86 -14.53 10.67
N ILE A 562 -19.71 -14.49 11.32
CA ILE A 562 -19.60 -14.37 12.78
C ILE A 562 -19.87 -12.92 13.17
N PHE A 563 -19.38 -11.98 12.37
CA PHE A 563 -19.65 -10.56 12.50
C PHE A 563 -20.65 -10.11 11.46
N HIS A 564 -21.58 -9.24 11.87
CA HIS A 564 -22.40 -8.53 10.91
C HIS A 564 -21.50 -7.57 10.11
N PRO A 565 -21.68 -7.44 8.78
CA PRO A 565 -20.82 -6.57 7.95
C PRO A 565 -20.69 -5.15 8.50
N ARG A 566 -21.81 -4.57 8.96
CA ARG A 566 -21.84 -3.25 9.60
C ARG A 566 -20.93 -3.15 10.84
N ASP A 567 -20.89 -4.17 11.68
CA ASP A 567 -20.09 -4.15 12.91
C ASP A 567 -18.60 -4.29 12.60
N ALA A 568 -18.25 -5.09 11.59
CA ALA A 568 -16.88 -5.18 11.09
C ALA A 568 -16.41 -3.83 10.51
N GLU A 569 -17.20 -3.19 9.64
CA GLU A 569 -16.84 -1.88 9.07
C GLU A 569 -16.79 -0.77 10.12
N ASN A 570 -17.68 -0.79 11.12
CA ASN A 570 -17.60 0.11 12.27
C ASN A 570 -16.29 -0.07 13.04
N ALA A 571 -15.87 -1.32 13.31
CA ALA A 571 -14.63 -1.61 14.00
C ALA A 571 -13.40 -1.15 13.21
N LYS A 572 -13.38 -1.37 11.89
CA LYS A 572 -12.32 -0.87 10.99
C LYS A 572 -12.25 0.66 11.01
N THR A 573 -13.40 1.32 10.95
CA THR A 573 -13.49 2.79 11.01
C THR A 573 -12.98 3.33 12.36
N ALA A 574 -13.33 2.65 13.47
CA ALA A 574 -12.82 3.02 14.78
C ALA A 574 -11.30 2.83 14.89
N LEU A 575 -10.75 1.72 14.38
CA LEU A 575 -9.31 1.49 14.32
C LEU A 575 -8.60 2.55 13.48
N HIS A 576 -9.16 2.91 12.32
CA HIS A 576 -8.64 3.97 11.46
C HIS A 576 -8.49 5.28 12.25
N TYR A 577 -9.55 5.77 12.88
CA TYR A 577 -9.47 7.03 13.63
C TYR A 577 -8.51 6.94 14.81
N LEU A 578 -8.52 5.82 15.54
CA LEU A 578 -7.63 5.67 16.70
C LEU A 578 -6.15 5.64 16.30
N LEU A 579 -5.80 4.96 15.21
CA LEU A 579 -4.45 4.95 14.66
C LEU A 579 -4.09 6.31 14.06
N TYR A 580 -5.00 6.94 13.32
CA TYR A 580 -4.81 8.26 12.72
C TYR A 580 -4.41 9.30 13.77
N TYR A 581 -5.19 9.43 14.85
CA TYR A 581 -4.87 10.40 15.91
C TYR A 581 -3.58 10.04 16.67
N ARG A 582 -3.27 8.76 16.83
CA ARG A 582 -2.02 8.32 17.46
C ARG A 582 -0.80 8.65 16.59
N LEU A 583 -0.86 8.38 15.29
CA LEU A 583 0.22 8.65 14.35
C LEU A 583 0.45 10.15 14.20
N ASN A 584 -0.60 10.95 14.04
CA ASN A 584 -0.48 12.42 13.97
C ASN A 584 0.10 13.04 15.24
N GLN A 585 -0.27 12.51 16.41
CA GLN A 585 0.35 12.91 17.67
C GLN A 585 1.84 12.59 17.69
N ASN A 586 2.24 11.38 17.26
CA ASN A 586 3.65 11.01 17.21
C ASN A 586 4.44 11.86 16.20
N LEU A 587 3.89 12.14 15.02
CA LEU A 587 4.51 13.03 14.04
C LEU A 587 4.69 14.45 14.61
N SER A 588 3.68 14.99 15.29
CA SER A 588 3.80 16.28 15.98
C SER A 588 4.84 16.26 17.11
N GLU A 589 4.95 15.16 17.86
CA GLU A 589 5.97 14.98 18.89
C GLU A 589 7.38 14.94 18.29
N LEU A 590 7.59 14.18 17.21
CA LEU A 590 8.87 14.12 16.50
C LEU A 590 9.26 15.48 15.91
N ALA A 591 8.32 16.18 15.26
CA ALA A 591 8.58 17.50 14.70
C ALA A 591 8.97 18.54 15.76
N GLU A 592 8.45 18.40 16.98
CA GLU A 592 8.76 19.26 18.13
C GLU A 592 9.91 18.72 19.01
N ASN A 593 10.58 17.63 18.61
CA ASN A 593 11.60 16.92 19.40
C ASN A 593 11.14 16.57 20.84
N ARG A 594 9.87 16.21 20.99
CA ARG A 594 9.29 15.73 22.26
C ARG A 594 9.35 14.22 22.36
N GLU A 595 9.40 13.73 23.60
CA GLU A 595 9.26 12.31 23.88
C GLU A 595 7.91 11.78 23.38
N LEU A 596 7.95 10.66 22.67
CA LEU A 596 6.77 10.01 22.11
C LEU A 596 5.88 9.48 23.23
N THR A 597 4.57 9.77 23.18
CA THR A 597 3.62 9.26 24.17
C THR A 597 2.37 8.65 23.56
N ASN A 598 1.62 7.89 24.37
CA ASN A 598 0.30 7.39 24.04
C ASN A 598 -0.81 8.27 24.64
N GLU A 599 -0.46 9.38 25.30
CA GLU A 599 -1.39 10.31 25.94
C GLU A 599 -1.84 11.41 24.97
N LEU A 600 -3.10 11.36 24.53
CA LEU A 600 -3.67 12.36 23.63
C LEU A 600 -4.24 13.58 24.38
N PRO A 601 -3.85 14.81 24.01
CA PRO A 601 -4.44 16.04 24.53
C PRO A 601 -5.78 16.36 23.84
N VAL A 602 -6.90 16.26 24.57
CA VAL A 602 -8.24 16.43 23.97
C VAL A 602 -8.58 17.90 23.66
N ASP A 603 -7.89 18.83 24.31
CA ASP A 603 -8.03 20.27 24.12
C ASP A 603 -7.44 20.77 22.79
N ARG A 604 -6.40 20.10 22.28
CA ARG A 604 -5.72 20.44 21.01
C ARG A 604 -6.39 19.86 19.77
N ILE A 605 -7.35 18.95 19.94
CA ILE A 605 -8.06 18.29 18.84
C ILE A 605 -9.22 19.20 18.37
N SER A 606 -9.47 19.29 17.06
CA SER A 606 -10.59 20.07 16.51
C SER A 606 -11.95 19.56 17.03
N LYS A 607 -13.01 20.38 16.96
CA LYS A 607 -14.35 19.96 17.42
C LYS A 607 -14.88 18.77 16.61
N GLU A 608 -14.60 18.74 15.30
CA GLU A 608 -14.99 17.64 14.43
C GLU A 608 -14.21 16.37 14.76
N ASP A 609 -12.91 16.47 14.96
CA ASP A 609 -12.06 15.33 15.28
C ASP A 609 -12.38 14.74 16.66
N ARG A 610 -12.73 15.58 17.63
CA ARG A 610 -13.26 15.11 18.93
C ARG A 610 -14.52 14.28 18.76
N ARG A 611 -15.38 14.60 17.78
CA ARG A 611 -16.58 13.80 17.48
C ARG A 611 -16.19 12.45 16.89
N LYS A 612 -15.32 12.41 15.88
CA LYS A 612 -14.82 11.17 15.26
C LYS A 612 -14.16 10.24 16.29
N LEU A 613 -13.29 10.80 17.12
CA LEU A 613 -12.63 10.07 18.21
C LEU A 613 -13.62 9.54 19.25
N LYS A 614 -14.63 10.35 19.63
CA LYS A 614 -15.69 9.92 20.54
C LYS A 614 -16.49 8.76 19.96
N GLU A 615 -16.86 8.82 18.68
CA GLU A 615 -17.57 7.74 17.98
C GLU A 615 -16.74 6.45 17.94
N ALA A 616 -15.44 6.56 17.64
CA ALA A 616 -14.51 5.43 17.65
C ALA A 616 -14.43 4.76 19.05
N LEU A 617 -14.30 5.55 20.11
CA LEU A 617 -14.30 5.03 21.48
C LEU A 617 -15.65 4.43 21.89
N GLN A 618 -16.78 4.97 21.39
CA GLN A 618 -18.09 4.38 21.61
C GLN A 618 -18.25 3.03 20.92
N ILE A 619 -17.70 2.86 19.72
CA ILE A 619 -17.67 1.57 19.01
C ILE A 619 -16.86 0.55 19.82
N ALA A 620 -15.66 0.91 20.27
CA ALA A 620 -14.86 0.07 21.16
C ALA A 620 -15.64 -0.32 22.43
N ASN A 621 -16.38 0.62 23.02
CA ASN A 621 -17.20 0.39 24.21
C ASN A 621 -18.36 -0.57 23.95
N ARG A 622 -19.05 -0.44 22.82
CA ARG A 622 -20.11 -1.38 22.42
C ARG A 622 -19.55 -2.78 22.21
N MET A 623 -18.40 -2.91 21.56
CA MET A 623 -17.74 -4.20 21.35
C MET A 623 -17.37 -4.86 22.69
N GLN A 624 -16.87 -4.09 23.65
CA GLN A 624 -16.59 -4.57 25.01
C GLN A 624 -17.88 -5.00 25.73
N GLN A 625 -18.97 -4.22 25.66
CA GLN A 625 -20.26 -4.55 26.28
C GLN A 625 -20.90 -5.81 25.70
N VAL A 626 -20.85 -6.00 24.37
CA VAL A 626 -21.36 -7.22 23.72
C VAL A 626 -20.59 -8.45 24.23
N MET A 627 -19.27 -8.33 24.41
CA MET A 627 -18.48 -9.39 25.02
C MET A 627 -18.91 -9.68 26.46
N GLU A 628 -19.14 -8.65 27.29
CA GLU A 628 -19.63 -8.79 28.67
C GLU A 628 -21.01 -9.50 28.74
N ILE A 629 -21.94 -9.15 27.85
CA ILE A 629 -23.28 -9.77 27.82
C ILE A 629 -23.19 -11.23 27.39
N SER A 630 -22.35 -11.53 26.39
CA SER A 630 -22.10 -12.92 25.98
C SER A 630 -21.50 -13.77 27.10
N PHE A 631 -20.75 -13.15 28.01
CA PHE A 631 -20.17 -13.79 29.20
C PHE A 631 -21.22 -14.11 30.27
N ASN A 632 -22.14 -13.18 30.56
CA ASN A 632 -23.17 -13.38 31.58
C ASN A 632 -24.25 -14.40 31.18
N ARG A 633 -24.53 -14.58 29.88
CA ARG A 633 -25.46 -15.62 29.41
C ARG A 633 -24.96 -17.05 29.63
N ASN A 634 -23.64 -17.28 29.58
CA ASN A 634 -23.04 -18.58 29.85
C ASN A 634 -22.88 -18.90 31.36
N ARG A 635 -23.36 -18.04 32.25
CA ARG A 635 -23.49 -18.31 33.70
C ARG A 635 -24.88 -18.81 34.11
N VAL A 636 -25.84 -18.81 33.19
CA VAL A 636 -27.20 -19.33 33.42
C VAL A 636 -27.35 -20.64 32.66
N VAL A 637 -26.73 -21.70 33.20
CA VAL A 637 -27.13 -23.11 33.00
C VAL A 637 -26.98 -23.79 34.34
#